data_AF-A0A9D7LQQ3-F1
#
_entry.id   AF-A0A9D7LQQ3-F1
#
_cell.length_a   1.000
_cell.length_b   1.000
_cell.length_c   1.000
_cell.angle_alpha   90.00
_cell.angle_beta   90.00
_cell.angle_gamma   90.00
#
_symmetry.space_group_name_H-M   'P 1'
#
loop_
_entity.id
_entity.type
_entity.pdbx_description
1 polymer ?
#
loop_
_entity_poly.entity_id
_entity_poly.type
_entity_poly.pdbx_seq_one_letter_code
_entity_poly.pdbx_strand_id
1 'polypeptide(L)'
;MASVLTGPLTAALVAAMLCSQPGHAQSTRDKAKGSGASPEIVERQADLGELRSRIEGLRKELNASEESKADAGDRLRESERQISRLQRELHELGDQRGQLQKKLQNLEQQSKELAATLTQQQGQLEKLLLKQYLRGTPDSLQLLLNGDDPNQMARDLHYLSAIALTRAELIGEVSATLEKKKSLAVDAKERADELKNVEAQQQQRHAELEKQRQERKALYAQVSDKVNTQRKEIGSLQQNERRLTELIDRLSKILAAQAAKAAREAEAARARATEAARIAEAARLKEKEKQRSRPSEEAREAPRPAPTSEPVRPKAVESENRYEPVASDGSFARQKGTLRLPVRGSVSGRFGSPREGGGTWRGLFIKAGAGSDVKAVAGGRVVFAEWMRGFGNLLIVDHGDSYLSIYGNNDSLLKQVGHSVKGGETVATVGNSGGNPDSGLYFELRHQGQPIDPMKWASLK
;
A
#
# COMPACT_ATOMS: atom_id res chain seq x y z
N MET A 1 14.26 -37.55 -34.27
CA MET A 1 14.55 -36.80 -35.52
C MET A 1 15.97 -36.27 -35.40
N ALA A 2 16.92 -36.92 -36.08
CA ALA A 2 17.67 -36.36 -37.23
C ALA A 2 18.56 -35.16 -36.81
N SER A 3 19.86 -35.37 -36.58
CA SER A 3 20.96 -35.37 -37.57
C SER A 3 21.49 -33.98 -37.95
N VAL A 4 22.76 -33.76 -37.57
CA VAL A 4 23.89 -33.23 -38.39
C VAL A 4 23.82 -31.80 -38.94
N LEU A 5 24.86 -31.00 -38.64
CA LEU A 5 25.81 -30.32 -39.57
C LEU A 5 26.68 -29.34 -38.74
N THR A 6 27.97 -29.58 -38.45
CA THR A 6 29.19 -29.38 -39.26
C THR A 6 29.31 -28.01 -39.95
N GLY A 7 30.35 -27.24 -39.59
CA GLY A 7 31.06 -26.40 -40.55
C GLY A 7 31.81 -25.17 -40.00
N PRO A 8 33.04 -24.84 -40.46
CA PRO A 8 34.06 -24.06 -39.73
C PRO A 8 34.56 -22.77 -40.45
N LEU A 9 35.60 -22.15 -39.88
CA LEU A 9 36.63 -21.30 -40.52
C LEU A 9 36.24 -19.90 -41.04
N THR A 10 36.94 -18.86 -40.57
CA THR A 10 37.92 -18.10 -41.41
C THR A 10 38.68 -17.05 -40.61
N ALA A 11 39.99 -17.05 -40.80
CA ALA A 11 40.94 -16.03 -40.37
C ALA A 11 40.92 -14.85 -41.35
N ALA A 12 41.20 -13.63 -40.85
CA ALA A 12 41.67 -12.55 -41.70
C ALA A 12 42.70 -11.70 -40.94
N LEU A 13 43.86 -11.65 -41.57
CA LEU A 13 45.13 -11.06 -41.17
C LEU A 13 45.26 -9.74 -41.95
N VAL A 14 45.48 -8.61 -41.27
CA VAL A 14 46.04 -7.41 -41.92
C VAL A 14 47.09 -6.80 -41.03
N ALA A 15 48.32 -6.94 -41.51
CA ALA A 15 49.51 -6.24 -41.07
C ALA A 15 49.51 -4.79 -41.60
N ALA A 16 50.01 -3.85 -40.80
CA ALA A 16 50.59 -2.61 -41.30
C ALA A 16 51.80 -2.25 -40.44
N MET A 17 52.97 -2.52 -41.01
CA MET A 17 54.29 -2.22 -40.50
C MET A 17 54.77 -0.86 -41.04
N LEU A 18 55.51 -0.15 -40.19
CA LEU A 18 56.57 0.84 -40.46
C LEU A 18 56.25 2.16 -41.18
N CYS A 19 56.55 3.27 -40.48
CA CYS A 19 57.67 4.13 -40.86
C CYS A 19 58.16 4.97 -39.66
N SER A 20 59.47 4.91 -39.45
CA SER A 20 60.26 5.66 -38.48
C SER A 20 60.66 7.03 -39.05
N GLN A 21 60.78 8.05 -38.20
CA GLN A 21 61.97 8.90 -38.10
C GLN A 21 61.94 9.81 -36.85
N PRO A 22 63.11 10.16 -36.26
CA PRO A 22 63.21 10.90 -35.01
C PRO A 22 63.51 12.38 -35.25
N GLY A 23 62.74 13.27 -34.60
CA GLY A 23 63.05 14.70 -34.52
C GLY A 23 63.63 15.05 -33.16
N HIS A 24 64.96 15.23 -33.09
CA HIS A 24 65.61 15.93 -31.99
C HIS A 24 65.26 17.42 -32.07
N ALA A 25 64.63 17.96 -31.02
CA ALA A 25 64.60 19.41 -30.78
C ALA A 25 64.91 19.67 -29.30
N GLN A 26 66.08 20.26 -29.09
CA GLN A 26 66.64 20.66 -27.81
C GLN A 26 65.77 21.72 -27.13
N SER A 27 65.49 21.47 -25.86
CA SER A 27 65.57 22.40 -24.72
C SER A 27 65.50 23.90 -25.06
N THR A 28 64.32 24.47 -24.93
CA THR A 28 64.14 25.86 -24.46
C THR A 28 63.46 25.81 -23.10
N ARG A 29 64.29 25.78 -22.06
CA ARG A 29 63.87 25.95 -20.67
C ARG A 29 63.99 27.43 -20.36
N ASP A 30 62.92 28.20 -20.57
CA ASP A 30 62.82 29.51 -19.94
C ASP A 30 61.36 29.87 -19.58
N LYS A 31 61.19 30.12 -18.28
CA LYS A 31 60.16 30.89 -17.58
C LYS A 31 58.70 30.78 -18.04
N ALA A 32 57.96 29.95 -17.31
CA ALA A 32 56.65 30.33 -16.78
C ALA A 32 56.59 30.01 -15.28
N LYS A 33 57.10 30.95 -14.47
CA LYS A 33 56.87 30.98 -13.02
C LYS A 33 55.42 31.41 -12.81
N GLY A 34 54.54 30.47 -12.49
CA GLY A 34 53.14 30.80 -12.23
C GLY A 34 52.23 29.59 -12.00
N SER A 35 52.38 28.93 -10.85
CA SER A 35 51.26 28.42 -10.03
C SER A 35 51.83 27.58 -8.87
N GLY A 36 51.93 28.18 -7.68
CA GLY A 36 52.32 27.49 -6.46
C GLY A 36 51.15 26.72 -5.87
N ALA A 37 50.81 25.57 -6.45
CA ALA A 37 49.99 24.57 -5.76
C ALA A 37 50.94 23.49 -5.22
N SER A 38 50.91 23.22 -3.92
CA SER A 38 51.65 22.11 -3.33
C SER A 38 51.20 20.79 -3.98
N PRO A 39 52.10 19.81 -4.19
CA PRO A 39 51.76 18.53 -4.83
C PRO A 39 50.58 17.82 -4.14
N GLU A 40 50.40 17.97 -2.82
CA GLU A 40 49.22 17.49 -2.09
C GLU A 40 47.88 18.07 -2.57
N ILE A 41 47.80 19.35 -2.94
CA ILE A 41 46.53 19.94 -3.41
C ILE A 41 46.16 19.39 -4.80
N VAL A 42 47.16 19.15 -5.65
CA VAL A 42 46.95 18.59 -6.98
C VAL A 42 46.43 17.15 -6.89
N GLU A 43 46.99 16.35 -5.98
CA GLU A 43 46.52 14.99 -5.69
C GLU A 43 45.08 15.00 -5.15
N ARG A 44 44.77 15.85 -4.16
CA ARG A 44 43.40 15.96 -3.62
C ARG A 44 42.39 16.51 -4.63
N GLN A 45 42.80 17.35 -5.57
CA GLN A 45 41.97 17.80 -6.69
C GLN A 45 41.70 16.67 -7.69
N ALA A 46 42.68 15.79 -7.93
CA ALA A 46 42.50 14.60 -8.75
C ALA A 46 41.52 13.61 -8.07
N ASP A 47 41.69 13.34 -6.77
CA ASP A 47 40.78 12.53 -5.96
C ASP A 47 39.34 13.07 -6.04
N LEU A 48 39.18 14.40 -5.98
CA LEU A 48 37.87 15.06 -6.06
C LEU A 48 37.24 14.94 -7.44
N GLY A 49 38.06 15.02 -8.50
CA GLY A 49 37.62 14.79 -9.88
C GLY A 49 37.14 13.35 -10.10
N GLU A 50 37.89 12.37 -9.60
CA GLU A 50 37.50 10.95 -9.64
C GLU A 50 36.20 10.70 -8.88
N LEU A 51 36.07 11.29 -7.68
CA LEU A 51 34.88 11.13 -6.86
C LEU A 51 33.64 11.78 -7.50
N ARG A 52 33.77 12.93 -8.17
CA ARG A 52 32.70 13.54 -8.96
C ARG A 52 32.29 12.68 -10.16
N SER A 53 33.27 12.15 -10.89
CA SER A 53 33.04 11.19 -11.98
C SER A 53 32.27 9.95 -11.48
N ARG A 54 32.66 9.40 -10.33
CA ARG A 54 31.97 8.28 -9.67
C ARG A 54 30.54 8.63 -9.29
N ILE A 55 30.30 9.80 -8.71
CA ILE A 55 28.96 10.29 -8.36
C ILE A 55 28.10 10.46 -9.63
N GLU A 56 28.67 11.00 -10.71
CA GLU A 56 27.95 11.19 -11.98
C GLU A 56 27.62 9.85 -12.65
N GLY A 57 28.56 8.89 -12.64
CA GLY A 57 28.33 7.52 -13.08
C GLY A 57 27.22 6.84 -12.28
N LEU A 58 27.27 6.92 -10.95
CA LEU A 58 26.22 6.38 -10.07
C LEU A 58 24.88 7.10 -10.26
N ARG A 59 24.86 8.40 -10.55
CA ARG A 59 23.63 9.13 -10.91
C ARG A 59 23.06 8.64 -12.24
N LYS A 60 23.91 8.37 -13.23
CA LYS A 60 23.50 7.82 -14.51
C LYS A 60 22.96 6.39 -14.37
N GLU A 61 23.62 5.56 -13.57
CA GLU A 61 23.15 4.22 -13.21
C GLU A 61 21.88 4.27 -12.37
N LEU A 62 21.72 5.25 -11.49
CA LEU A 62 20.49 5.47 -10.73
C LEU A 62 19.36 5.82 -11.70
N ASN A 63 19.56 6.74 -12.65
CA ASN A 63 18.57 7.08 -13.66
C ASN A 63 18.23 5.87 -14.56
N ALA A 64 19.21 5.06 -14.95
CA ALA A 64 18.95 3.79 -15.65
C ALA A 64 18.21 2.77 -14.75
N SER A 65 18.49 2.77 -13.45
CA SER A 65 17.74 1.99 -12.46
C SER A 65 16.36 2.57 -12.18
N GLU A 66 16.10 3.85 -12.48
CA GLU A 66 14.76 4.45 -12.46
C GLU A 66 13.91 3.95 -13.63
N GLU A 67 14.51 3.68 -14.79
CA GLU A 67 13.85 2.99 -15.91
C GLU A 67 13.53 1.53 -15.53
N SER A 68 14.49 0.82 -14.94
CA SER A 68 14.21 -0.52 -14.36
C SER A 68 13.16 -0.48 -13.23
N LYS A 69 13.00 0.65 -12.53
CA LYS A 69 11.96 0.87 -11.52
C LYS A 69 10.60 1.20 -12.15
N ALA A 70 10.58 1.77 -13.36
CA ALA A 70 9.35 1.90 -14.13
C ALA A 70 8.83 0.49 -14.47
N ASP A 71 9.69 -0.36 -15.04
CA ASP A 71 9.35 -1.76 -15.35
C ASP A 71 8.95 -2.56 -14.10
N ALA A 72 9.70 -2.44 -13.01
CA ALA A 72 9.37 -3.11 -11.76
C ALA A 72 8.06 -2.57 -11.15
N GLY A 73 7.79 -1.27 -11.33
CA GLY A 73 6.54 -0.64 -10.95
C GLY A 73 5.36 -1.16 -11.76
N ASP A 74 5.54 -1.41 -13.05
CA ASP A 74 4.50 -1.99 -13.92
C ASP A 74 4.24 -3.46 -13.58
N ARG A 75 5.29 -4.25 -13.30
CA ARG A 75 5.14 -5.63 -12.80
C ARG A 75 4.42 -5.67 -11.45
N LEU A 76 4.77 -4.77 -10.54
CA LEU A 76 4.10 -4.65 -9.25
C LEU A 76 2.63 -4.26 -9.43
N ARG A 77 2.35 -3.29 -10.31
CA ARG A 77 0.98 -2.89 -10.66
C ARG A 77 0.17 -4.07 -11.17
N GLU A 78 0.71 -4.89 -12.06
CA GLU A 78 -0.02 -6.05 -12.57
C GLU A 78 -0.27 -7.08 -11.47
N SER A 79 0.74 -7.39 -10.65
CA SER A 79 0.58 -8.29 -9.49
C SER A 79 -0.48 -7.79 -8.50
N GLU A 80 -0.49 -6.49 -8.17
CA GLU A 80 -1.50 -5.87 -7.31
C GLU A 80 -2.92 -5.93 -7.92
N ARG A 81 -3.05 -5.77 -9.24
CA ARG A 81 -4.34 -5.94 -9.93
C ARG A 81 -4.82 -7.38 -9.86
N GLN A 82 -3.94 -8.36 -10.03
CA GLN A 82 -4.28 -9.79 -9.93
C GLN A 82 -4.69 -10.16 -8.49
N ILE A 83 -3.93 -9.72 -7.49
CA ILE A 83 -4.26 -9.90 -6.06
C ILE A 83 -5.66 -9.31 -5.77
N SER A 84 -5.91 -8.08 -6.20
CA SER A 84 -7.21 -7.41 -6.00
C SER A 84 -8.38 -8.12 -6.73
N ARG A 85 -8.14 -8.73 -7.90
CA ARG A 85 -9.13 -9.58 -8.59
C ARG A 85 -9.40 -10.87 -7.81
N LEU A 86 -8.36 -11.61 -7.41
CA LEU A 86 -8.49 -12.86 -6.65
C LEU A 86 -9.20 -12.65 -5.30
N GLN A 87 -8.93 -11.54 -4.62
CA GLN A 87 -9.59 -11.19 -3.36
C GLN A 87 -11.08 -10.87 -3.55
N ARG A 88 -11.45 -10.20 -4.64
CA ARG A 88 -12.87 -10.01 -5.01
C ARG A 88 -13.56 -11.33 -5.27
N GLU A 89 -12.96 -12.21 -6.07
CA GLU A 89 -13.51 -13.53 -6.34
C GLU A 89 -13.69 -14.32 -5.03
N LEU A 90 -12.73 -14.28 -4.11
CA LEU A 90 -12.84 -14.91 -2.79
C LEU A 90 -13.97 -14.32 -1.95
N HIS A 91 -14.20 -13.02 -2.02
CA HIS A 91 -15.31 -12.36 -1.32
C HIS A 91 -16.66 -12.81 -1.90
N GLU A 92 -16.80 -12.81 -3.22
CA GLU A 92 -18.01 -13.28 -3.93
C GLU A 92 -18.30 -14.76 -3.64
N LEU A 93 -17.29 -15.62 -3.67
CA LEU A 93 -17.42 -17.04 -3.27
C LEU A 93 -17.83 -17.18 -1.80
N GLY A 94 -17.30 -16.33 -0.92
CA GLY A 94 -17.68 -16.28 0.49
C GLY A 94 -19.16 -15.95 0.70
N ASP A 95 -19.67 -14.96 -0.05
CA ASP A 95 -21.08 -14.58 -0.04
C ASP A 95 -21.97 -15.69 -0.59
N GLN A 96 -21.60 -16.30 -1.72
CA GLN A 96 -22.31 -17.44 -2.31
C GLN A 96 -22.40 -18.61 -1.34
N ARG A 97 -21.28 -18.96 -0.69
CA ARG A 97 -21.22 -19.99 0.33
C ARG A 97 -22.18 -19.69 1.49
N GLY A 98 -22.17 -18.45 2.00
CA GLY A 98 -23.06 -18.02 3.08
C GLY A 98 -24.55 -18.08 2.69
N GLN A 99 -24.89 -17.75 1.44
CA GLN A 99 -26.26 -17.88 0.93
C GLN A 99 -26.69 -19.35 0.77
N LEU A 100 -25.82 -20.21 0.25
CA LEU A 100 -26.09 -21.64 0.11
C LEU A 100 -26.28 -22.32 1.47
N GLN A 101 -25.46 -21.99 2.45
CA GLN A 101 -25.61 -22.49 3.83
C GLN A 101 -26.97 -22.10 4.43
N LYS A 102 -27.39 -20.84 4.28
CA LYS A 102 -28.72 -20.39 4.73
C LYS A 102 -29.86 -21.12 4.01
N LYS A 103 -29.74 -21.33 2.69
CA LYS A 103 -30.73 -22.10 1.92
C LYS A 103 -30.83 -23.54 2.41
N LEU A 104 -29.71 -24.22 2.62
CA LEU A 104 -29.67 -25.58 3.16
C LEU A 104 -30.30 -25.67 4.54
N GLN A 105 -30.01 -24.71 5.43
CA GLN A 105 -30.65 -24.64 6.74
C GLN A 105 -32.17 -24.50 6.65
N ASN A 106 -32.66 -23.65 5.74
CA ASN A 106 -34.09 -23.49 5.50
C ASN A 106 -34.73 -24.77 4.93
N LEU A 107 -34.08 -25.45 3.98
CA LEU A 107 -34.56 -26.72 3.42
C LEU A 107 -34.61 -27.83 4.49
N GLU A 108 -33.62 -27.88 5.37
CA GLU A 108 -33.60 -28.81 6.50
C GLU A 108 -34.78 -28.55 7.45
N GLN A 109 -35.05 -27.28 7.77
CA GLN A 109 -36.19 -26.90 8.60
C GLN A 109 -37.53 -27.31 7.98
N GLN A 110 -37.72 -27.04 6.67
CA GLN A 110 -38.92 -27.47 5.94
C GLN A 110 -39.07 -29.00 5.92
N SER A 111 -37.96 -29.74 5.76
CA SER A 111 -37.97 -31.20 5.80
C SER A 111 -38.42 -31.74 7.16
N LYS A 112 -37.96 -31.12 8.27
CA LYS A 112 -38.39 -31.48 9.64
C LYS A 112 -39.89 -31.22 9.86
N GLU A 113 -40.39 -30.08 9.41
CA GLU A 113 -41.81 -29.71 9.51
C GLU A 113 -42.72 -30.68 8.73
N LEU A 114 -42.32 -31.01 7.49
CA LEU A 114 -43.04 -32.01 6.69
C LEU A 114 -42.94 -33.42 7.29
N ALA A 115 -41.81 -33.78 7.90
CA ALA A 115 -41.68 -35.05 8.59
C ALA A 115 -42.65 -35.16 9.78
N ALA A 116 -42.77 -34.10 10.60
CA ALA A 116 -43.72 -34.06 11.70
C ALA A 116 -45.17 -34.15 11.20
N THR A 117 -45.50 -33.42 10.13
CA THR A 117 -46.82 -33.45 9.48
C THR A 117 -47.16 -34.85 8.97
N LEU A 118 -46.21 -35.49 8.28
CA LEU A 118 -46.37 -36.84 7.76
C LEU A 118 -46.60 -37.85 8.88
N THR A 119 -45.85 -37.75 9.99
CA THR A 119 -46.06 -38.61 11.17
C THR A 119 -47.46 -38.43 11.76
N GLN A 120 -47.96 -37.20 11.84
CA GLN A 120 -49.32 -36.92 12.30
C GLN A 120 -50.38 -37.53 11.37
N GLN A 121 -50.25 -37.32 10.05
CA GLN A 121 -51.17 -37.86 9.05
C GLN A 121 -51.17 -39.41 9.04
N GLN A 122 -49.98 -40.02 9.13
CA GLN A 122 -49.83 -41.47 9.26
C GLN A 122 -50.52 -42.01 10.51
N GLY A 123 -50.36 -41.36 11.66
CA GLY A 123 -51.03 -41.75 12.90
C GLY A 123 -52.56 -41.60 12.85
N GLN A 124 -53.08 -40.61 12.10
CA GLN A 124 -54.53 -40.51 11.84
C GLN A 124 -55.02 -41.64 10.94
N LEU A 125 -54.30 -41.92 9.85
CA LEU A 125 -54.62 -42.99 8.91
C LEU A 125 -54.56 -44.37 9.58
N GLU A 126 -53.55 -44.63 10.41
CA GLU A 126 -53.40 -45.84 11.20
C GLU A 126 -54.62 -46.09 12.09
N LYS A 127 -55.06 -45.07 12.85
CA LYS A 127 -56.26 -45.17 13.71
C LYS A 127 -57.53 -45.48 12.90
N LEU A 128 -57.66 -44.92 11.70
CA LEU A 128 -58.80 -45.16 10.81
C LEU A 128 -58.77 -46.60 10.25
N LEU A 129 -57.61 -47.05 9.79
CA LEU A 129 -57.41 -48.40 9.26
C LEU A 129 -57.63 -49.47 10.34
N LEU A 130 -57.10 -49.26 11.56
CA LEU A 130 -57.30 -50.18 12.68
C LEU A 130 -58.79 -50.30 13.04
N LYS A 131 -59.52 -49.18 13.12
CA LYS A 131 -60.97 -49.20 13.39
C LYS A 131 -61.75 -49.93 12.29
N GLN A 132 -61.36 -49.76 11.03
CA GLN A 132 -61.96 -50.46 9.90
C GLN A 132 -61.66 -51.97 9.94
N TYR A 133 -60.44 -52.35 10.30
CA TYR A 133 -60.06 -53.75 10.44
C TYR A 133 -60.85 -54.45 11.56
N LEU A 134 -60.92 -53.84 12.75
CA LEU A 134 -61.59 -54.42 13.93
C LEU A 134 -63.11 -54.53 13.78
N ARG A 135 -63.75 -53.58 13.10
CA ARG A 135 -65.22 -53.55 12.91
C ARG A 135 -65.68 -54.20 11.60
N GLY A 136 -64.74 -54.57 10.73
CA GLY A 136 -65.03 -54.94 9.35
C GLY A 136 -65.41 -53.72 8.49
N THR A 137 -65.39 -53.89 7.18
CA THR A 137 -65.94 -52.91 6.25
C THR A 137 -67.47 -53.01 6.31
N PRO A 138 -68.20 -51.96 6.75
CA PRO A 138 -69.65 -51.98 6.65
C PRO A 138 -70.00 -52.12 5.17
N ASP A 139 -70.66 -53.22 4.82
CA ASP A 139 -71.11 -53.43 3.45
C ASP A 139 -72.33 -52.54 3.21
N SER A 140 -72.11 -51.46 2.46
CA SER A 140 -73.15 -50.53 2.07
C SER A 140 -74.29 -51.20 1.30
N LEU A 141 -74.02 -52.32 0.59
CA LEU A 141 -75.05 -53.13 -0.03
C LEU A 141 -75.87 -53.90 1.01
N GLN A 142 -75.21 -54.44 2.04
CA GLN A 142 -75.90 -55.13 3.14
C GLN A 142 -76.79 -54.18 3.94
N LEU A 143 -76.36 -52.93 4.19
CA LEU A 143 -77.23 -51.90 4.77
C LEU A 143 -78.45 -51.59 3.88
N LEU A 144 -78.25 -51.57 2.57
CA LEU A 144 -79.31 -51.27 1.60
C LEU A 144 -80.35 -52.41 1.51
N LEU A 145 -79.91 -53.65 1.75
CA LEU A 145 -80.73 -54.86 1.61
C LEU A 145 -81.42 -55.31 2.91
N ASN A 146 -81.03 -54.79 4.09
CA ASN A 146 -81.62 -55.18 5.38
C ASN A 146 -83.05 -54.65 5.63
N GLY A 147 -83.55 -53.70 4.82
CA GLY A 147 -84.95 -53.27 4.86
C GLY A 147 -85.33 -52.29 5.99
N ASP A 148 -84.38 -51.50 6.49
CA ASP A 148 -84.61 -50.47 7.53
C ASP A 148 -85.37 -49.21 7.00
N ASP A 149 -85.64 -48.23 7.88
CA ASP A 149 -86.30 -46.95 7.52
C ASP A 149 -85.54 -46.22 6.38
N PRO A 150 -86.18 -45.94 5.23
CA PRO A 150 -85.53 -45.32 4.07
C PRO A 150 -84.91 -43.95 4.38
N ASN A 151 -85.47 -43.19 5.34
CA ASN A 151 -84.90 -41.90 5.72
C ASN A 151 -83.61 -42.06 6.53
N GLN A 152 -83.54 -43.07 7.39
CA GLN A 152 -82.34 -43.39 8.16
C GLN A 152 -81.24 -43.91 7.23
N MET A 153 -81.59 -44.79 6.30
CA MET A 153 -80.65 -45.30 5.29
C MET A 153 -80.05 -44.18 4.44
N ALA A 154 -80.85 -43.21 3.98
CA ALA A 154 -80.35 -42.07 3.22
C ALA A 154 -79.33 -41.24 4.00
N ARG A 155 -79.56 -41.03 5.31
CA ARG A 155 -78.61 -40.34 6.20
C ARG A 155 -77.33 -41.14 6.40
N ASP A 156 -77.44 -42.45 6.62
CA ASP A 156 -76.28 -43.31 6.87
C ASP A 156 -75.40 -43.43 5.61
N LEU A 157 -75.99 -43.55 4.42
CA LEU A 157 -75.26 -43.51 3.16
C LEU A 157 -74.57 -42.15 2.93
N HIS A 158 -75.24 -41.04 3.25
CA HIS A 158 -74.63 -39.72 3.19
C HIS A 158 -73.40 -39.63 4.12
N TYR A 159 -73.51 -40.08 5.37
CA TYR A 159 -72.37 -40.07 6.29
C TYR A 159 -71.22 -40.98 5.84
N LEU A 160 -71.52 -42.17 5.33
CA LEU A 160 -70.49 -43.06 4.78
C LEU A 160 -69.76 -42.42 3.60
N SER A 161 -70.48 -41.75 2.70
CA SER A 161 -69.86 -41.02 1.58
C SER A 161 -68.96 -39.88 2.05
N ALA A 162 -69.39 -39.09 3.03
CA ALA A 162 -68.58 -38.02 3.60
C ALA A 162 -67.31 -38.56 4.28
N ILE A 163 -67.41 -39.69 4.99
CA ILE A 163 -66.26 -40.38 5.59
C ILE A 163 -65.32 -40.92 4.50
N ALA A 164 -65.84 -41.46 3.41
CA ALA A 164 -65.03 -41.95 2.29
C ALA A 164 -64.27 -40.81 1.60
N LEU A 165 -64.93 -39.68 1.36
CA LEU A 165 -64.31 -38.49 0.76
C LEU A 165 -63.18 -37.93 1.62
N THR A 166 -63.43 -37.71 2.92
CA THR A 166 -62.39 -37.22 3.85
C THR A 166 -61.19 -38.17 4.00
N ARG A 167 -61.42 -39.49 3.90
CA ARG A 167 -60.32 -40.48 3.84
C ARG A 167 -59.51 -40.37 2.55
N ALA A 168 -60.18 -40.22 1.41
CA ALA A 168 -59.50 -40.03 0.13
C ALA A 168 -58.67 -38.74 0.12
N GLU A 169 -59.19 -37.66 0.70
CA GLU A 169 -58.47 -36.40 0.91
C GLU A 169 -57.20 -36.62 1.76
N LEU A 170 -57.30 -37.27 2.91
CA LEU A 170 -56.14 -37.55 3.78
C LEU A 170 -55.05 -38.36 3.07
N ILE A 171 -55.43 -39.39 2.28
CA ILE A 171 -54.47 -40.18 1.49
C ILE A 171 -53.80 -39.32 0.41
N GLY A 172 -54.57 -38.43 -0.22
CA GLY A 172 -54.07 -37.44 -1.17
C GLY A 172 -53.05 -36.48 -0.55
N GLU A 173 -53.35 -35.94 0.64
CA GLU A 173 -52.45 -35.07 1.39
C GLU A 173 -51.15 -35.78 1.79
N VAL A 174 -51.22 -37.03 2.24
CA VAL A 174 -50.03 -37.85 2.57
C VAL A 174 -49.16 -38.04 1.33
N SER A 175 -49.78 -38.38 0.20
CA SER A 175 -49.07 -38.58 -1.06
C SER A 175 -48.38 -37.29 -1.54
N ALA A 176 -49.09 -36.16 -1.45
CA ALA A 176 -48.53 -34.84 -1.77
C ALA A 176 -47.38 -34.45 -0.83
N THR A 177 -47.49 -34.76 0.46
CA THR A 177 -46.45 -34.51 1.46
C THR A 177 -45.19 -35.34 1.18
N LEU A 178 -45.36 -36.61 0.78
CA LEU A 178 -44.26 -37.49 0.39
C LEU A 178 -43.54 -36.99 -0.87
N GLU A 179 -44.29 -36.58 -1.91
CA GLU A 179 -43.69 -36.03 -3.13
C GLU A 179 -42.93 -34.72 -2.84
N LYS A 180 -43.50 -33.83 -2.02
CA LYS A 180 -42.82 -32.60 -1.59
C LYS A 180 -41.55 -32.89 -0.79
N LYS A 181 -41.57 -33.89 0.09
CA LYS A 181 -40.39 -34.31 0.85
C LYS A 181 -39.29 -34.87 -0.08
N LYS A 182 -39.68 -35.63 -1.10
CA LYS A 182 -38.76 -36.16 -2.12
C LYS A 182 -38.14 -35.04 -2.95
N SER A 183 -38.92 -34.06 -3.41
CA SER A 183 -38.40 -32.92 -4.16
C SER A 183 -37.43 -32.08 -3.33
N LEU A 184 -37.74 -31.82 -2.05
CA LEU A 184 -36.84 -31.12 -1.14
C LEU A 184 -35.52 -31.88 -0.91
N ALA A 185 -35.55 -33.21 -0.85
CA ALA A 185 -34.34 -34.01 -0.69
C ALA A 185 -33.42 -33.91 -1.92
N VAL A 186 -34.00 -33.87 -3.13
CA VAL A 186 -33.24 -33.63 -4.37
C VAL A 186 -32.63 -32.23 -4.35
N ASP A 187 -33.43 -31.21 -4.06
CA ASP A 187 -32.99 -29.82 -4.04
C ASP A 187 -31.88 -29.60 -2.99
N ALA A 188 -32.02 -30.19 -1.79
CA ALA A 188 -30.99 -30.15 -0.75
C ALA A 188 -29.68 -30.82 -1.19
N LYS A 189 -29.76 -31.94 -1.91
CA LYS A 189 -28.57 -32.61 -2.46
C LYS A 189 -27.87 -31.73 -3.49
N GLU A 190 -28.61 -31.14 -4.42
CA GLU A 190 -28.06 -30.23 -5.42
C GLU A 190 -27.37 -29.03 -4.78
N ARG A 191 -28.00 -28.39 -3.77
CA ARG A 191 -27.36 -27.26 -3.04
C ARG A 191 -26.13 -27.68 -2.23
N ALA A 192 -26.10 -28.90 -1.71
CA ALA A 192 -24.92 -29.43 -1.01
C ALA A 192 -23.75 -29.68 -1.97
N ASP A 193 -24.03 -30.21 -3.16
CA ASP A 193 -23.02 -30.40 -4.22
C ASP A 193 -22.51 -29.05 -4.75
N GLU A 194 -23.39 -28.05 -4.95
CA GLU A 194 -23.01 -26.67 -5.28
C GLU A 194 -22.09 -26.07 -4.20
N LEU A 195 -22.46 -26.23 -2.91
CA LEU A 195 -21.66 -25.73 -1.79
C LEU A 195 -20.25 -26.33 -1.79
N LYS A 196 -20.13 -27.65 -2.00
CA LYS A 196 -18.84 -28.34 -2.08
C LYS A 196 -17.97 -27.80 -3.22
N ASN A 197 -18.57 -27.51 -4.37
CA ASN A 197 -17.84 -26.92 -5.50
C ASN A 197 -17.34 -25.51 -5.20
N VAL A 198 -18.18 -24.67 -4.56
CA VAL A 198 -17.79 -23.32 -4.12
C VAL A 198 -16.65 -23.38 -3.10
N GLU A 199 -16.69 -24.29 -2.14
CA GLU A 199 -15.62 -24.48 -1.15
C GLU A 199 -14.30 -24.93 -1.79
N ALA A 200 -14.35 -25.83 -2.78
CA ALA A 200 -13.16 -26.24 -3.52
C ALA A 200 -12.55 -25.08 -4.33
N GLN A 201 -13.38 -24.29 -5.02
CA GLN A 201 -12.93 -23.09 -5.72
C GLN A 201 -12.31 -22.07 -4.77
N GLN A 202 -12.91 -21.87 -3.60
CA GLN A 202 -12.40 -20.95 -2.58
C GLN A 202 -10.99 -21.37 -2.11
N GLN A 203 -10.76 -22.66 -1.85
CA GLN A 203 -9.44 -23.18 -1.48
C GLN A 203 -8.40 -22.96 -2.59
N GLN A 204 -8.78 -23.23 -3.84
CA GLN A 204 -7.89 -23.01 -4.99
C GLN A 204 -7.51 -21.54 -5.14
N ARG A 205 -8.49 -20.62 -5.06
CA ARG A 205 -8.25 -19.17 -5.15
C ARG A 205 -7.41 -18.64 -3.99
N HIS A 206 -7.59 -19.19 -2.79
CA HIS A 206 -6.76 -18.81 -1.63
C HIS A 206 -5.30 -19.25 -1.82
N ALA A 207 -5.06 -20.44 -2.36
CA ALA A 207 -3.70 -20.90 -2.66
C ALA A 207 -3.03 -20.03 -3.74
N GLU A 208 -3.78 -19.65 -4.77
CA GLU A 208 -3.32 -18.74 -5.84
C GLU A 208 -2.99 -17.35 -5.29
N LEU A 209 -3.84 -16.79 -4.42
CA LEU A 209 -3.62 -15.50 -3.76
C LEU A 209 -2.33 -15.49 -2.92
N GLU A 210 -2.09 -16.52 -2.11
CA GLU A 210 -0.89 -16.61 -1.27
C GLU A 210 0.38 -16.72 -2.12
N LYS A 211 0.34 -17.48 -3.22
CA LYS A 211 1.43 -17.52 -4.19
C LYS A 211 1.71 -16.13 -4.77
N GLN A 212 0.69 -15.40 -5.21
CA GLN A 212 0.84 -14.04 -5.75
C GLN A 212 1.41 -13.06 -4.71
N ARG A 213 0.98 -13.16 -3.44
CA ARG A 213 1.51 -12.34 -2.34
C ARG A 213 2.98 -12.61 -2.06
N GLN A 214 3.42 -13.87 -2.13
CA GLN A 214 4.83 -14.23 -1.97
C GLN A 214 5.70 -13.68 -3.11
N GLU A 215 5.25 -13.85 -4.36
CA GLU A 215 5.92 -13.31 -5.55
C GLU A 215 6.06 -11.78 -5.45
N ARG A 216 4.97 -11.09 -5.06
CA ARG A 216 4.95 -9.64 -4.83
C ARG A 216 5.95 -9.22 -3.75
N LYS A 217 5.97 -9.92 -2.61
CA LYS A 217 6.89 -9.62 -1.49
C LYS A 217 8.36 -9.76 -1.93
N ALA A 218 8.68 -10.81 -2.69
CA ALA A 218 10.02 -11.02 -3.23
C ALA A 218 10.41 -9.90 -4.22
N LEU A 219 9.50 -9.52 -5.13
CA LEU A 219 9.73 -8.41 -6.06
C LEU A 219 9.97 -7.09 -5.33
N TYR A 220 9.14 -6.79 -4.31
CA TYR A 220 9.30 -5.58 -3.51
C TYR A 220 10.65 -5.53 -2.79
N ALA A 221 11.06 -6.64 -2.14
CA ALA A 221 12.34 -6.72 -1.45
C ALA A 221 13.52 -6.48 -2.40
N GLN A 222 13.52 -7.12 -3.57
CA GLN A 222 14.56 -6.96 -4.59
C GLN A 222 14.68 -5.51 -5.05
N VAL A 223 13.55 -4.83 -5.28
CA VAL A 223 13.52 -3.43 -5.71
C VAL A 223 13.94 -2.49 -4.58
N SER A 224 13.46 -2.70 -3.35
CA SER A 224 13.79 -1.84 -2.21
C SER A 224 15.27 -1.94 -1.84
N ASP A 225 15.85 -3.14 -1.87
CA ASP A 225 17.25 -3.36 -1.51
C ASP A 225 18.18 -2.66 -2.50
N LYS A 226 17.92 -2.81 -3.80
CA LYS A 226 18.70 -2.15 -4.86
C LYS A 226 18.66 -0.62 -4.76
N VAL A 227 17.49 -0.05 -4.46
CA VAL A 227 17.34 1.41 -4.33
C VAL A 227 18.00 1.93 -3.05
N ASN A 228 17.88 1.21 -1.95
CA ASN A 228 18.46 1.61 -0.68
C ASN A 228 19.99 1.56 -0.68
N THR A 229 20.60 0.54 -1.32
CA THR A 229 22.05 0.46 -1.46
C THR A 229 22.58 1.61 -2.32
N GLN A 230 21.99 1.85 -3.50
CA GLN A 230 22.37 2.96 -4.38
C GLN A 230 22.24 4.33 -3.71
N ARG A 231 21.15 4.58 -2.97
CA ARG A 231 20.96 5.83 -2.22
C ARG A 231 21.99 6.02 -1.10
N LYS A 232 22.31 4.97 -0.36
CA LYS A 232 23.32 5.02 0.72
C LYS A 232 24.71 5.32 0.15
N GLU A 233 25.07 4.70 -0.97
CA GLU A 233 26.36 4.92 -1.64
C GLU A 233 26.49 6.34 -2.19
N ILE A 234 25.45 6.87 -2.84
CA ILE A 234 25.43 8.27 -3.30
C ILE A 234 25.55 9.22 -2.09
N GLY A 235 24.85 8.92 -0.99
CA GLY A 235 24.92 9.71 0.23
C GLY A 235 26.32 9.73 0.88
N SER A 236 27.00 8.58 0.95
CA SER A 236 28.36 8.49 1.50
C SER A 236 29.38 9.21 0.61
N LEU A 237 29.26 9.06 -0.71
CA LEU A 237 30.12 9.76 -1.66
C LEU A 237 29.90 11.28 -1.62
N GLN A 238 28.66 11.76 -1.53
CA GLN A 238 28.38 13.19 -1.37
C GLN A 238 28.94 13.75 -0.07
N GLN A 239 28.92 12.99 1.02
CA GLN A 239 29.57 13.40 2.27
C GLN A 239 31.10 13.45 2.12
N ASN A 240 31.69 12.47 1.42
CA ASN A 240 33.11 12.46 1.13
C ASN A 240 33.53 13.64 0.23
N GLU A 241 32.73 13.98 -0.79
CA GLU A 241 32.93 15.15 -1.65
C GLU A 241 32.98 16.44 -0.84
N ARG A 242 32.02 16.62 0.08
CA ARG A 242 31.97 17.81 0.95
C ARG A 242 33.20 17.89 1.85
N ARG A 243 33.58 16.78 2.48
CA ARG A 243 34.78 16.72 3.34
C ARG A 243 36.06 17.04 2.58
N LEU A 244 36.21 16.51 1.37
CA LEU A 244 37.38 16.74 0.53
C LEU A 244 37.44 18.19 0.02
N THR A 245 36.29 18.77 -0.34
CA THR A 245 36.17 20.18 -0.71
C THR A 245 36.58 21.09 0.45
N GLU A 246 36.07 20.82 1.66
CA GLU A 246 36.46 21.57 2.87
C GLU A 246 37.96 21.44 3.19
N LEU A 247 38.55 20.27 2.96
CA LEU A 247 39.98 20.04 3.17
C LEU A 247 40.83 20.88 2.20
N ILE A 248 40.48 20.87 0.91
CA ILE A 248 41.15 21.67 -0.12
C ILE A 248 41.04 23.17 0.20
N ASP A 249 39.87 23.63 0.65
CA ASP A 249 39.65 25.01 1.09
C ASP A 249 40.51 25.37 2.32
N ARG A 250 40.69 24.45 3.26
CA ARG A 250 41.59 24.67 4.41
C ARG A 250 43.05 24.69 3.99
N LEU A 251 43.49 23.74 3.17
CA LEU A 251 44.88 23.66 2.68
C LEU A 251 45.24 24.88 1.85
N SER A 252 44.35 25.31 0.96
CA SER A 252 44.55 26.55 0.18
C SER A 252 44.65 27.79 1.08
N LYS A 253 43.82 27.90 2.13
CA LYS A 253 43.93 28.98 3.13
C LYS A 253 45.24 28.92 3.91
N ILE A 254 45.69 27.74 4.33
CA ILE A 254 46.95 27.55 5.06
C ILE A 254 48.14 27.93 4.16
N LEU A 255 48.18 27.44 2.92
CA LEU A 255 49.24 27.77 1.97
C LEU A 255 49.23 29.26 1.60
N ALA A 256 48.04 29.86 1.41
CA ALA A 256 47.92 31.30 1.20
C ALA A 256 48.44 32.10 2.40
N ALA A 257 48.15 31.65 3.63
CA ALA A 257 48.67 32.26 4.85
C ALA A 257 50.19 32.09 5.01
N GLN A 258 50.74 30.92 4.65
CA GLN A 258 52.19 30.65 4.64
C GLN A 258 52.90 31.48 3.56
N ALA A 259 52.34 31.56 2.35
CA ALA A 259 52.86 32.40 1.26
C ALA A 259 52.79 33.89 1.63
N ALA A 260 51.71 34.35 2.27
CA ALA A 260 51.59 35.71 2.78
C ALA A 260 52.60 35.99 3.91
N LYS A 261 52.84 35.03 4.82
CA LYS A 261 53.91 35.15 5.84
C LYS A 261 55.29 35.24 5.20
N ALA A 262 55.62 34.35 4.26
CA ALA A 262 56.90 34.36 3.54
C ALA A 262 57.09 35.64 2.70
N ALA A 263 56.01 36.14 2.08
CA ALA A 263 56.02 37.42 1.38
C ALA A 263 56.26 38.59 2.35
N ARG A 264 55.58 38.61 3.51
CA ARG A 264 55.80 39.60 4.56
C ARG A 264 57.21 39.52 5.15
N GLU A 265 57.78 38.33 5.31
CA GLU A 265 59.16 38.14 5.77
C GLU A 265 60.17 38.59 4.71
N ALA A 266 59.94 38.29 3.43
CA ALA A 266 60.77 38.75 2.32
C ALA A 266 60.66 40.27 2.13
N GLU A 267 59.47 40.85 2.30
CA GLU A 267 59.23 42.28 2.26
C GLU A 267 59.81 42.98 3.49
N ALA A 268 59.73 42.38 4.68
CA ALA A 268 60.42 42.86 5.89
C ALA A 268 61.94 42.72 5.77
N ALA A 269 62.47 41.69 5.10
CA ALA A 269 63.90 41.54 4.81
C ALA A 269 64.37 42.59 3.79
N ARG A 270 63.56 42.87 2.76
CA ARG A 270 63.79 43.97 1.81
C ARG A 270 63.70 45.31 2.52
N ALA A 271 62.71 45.53 3.37
CA ALA A 271 62.54 46.73 4.17
C ALA A 271 63.69 46.91 5.17
N ARG A 272 64.20 45.83 5.79
CA ARG A 272 65.41 45.84 6.63
C ARG A 272 66.67 46.10 5.83
N ALA A 273 66.77 45.63 4.59
CA ALA A 273 67.90 45.93 3.71
C ALA A 273 67.87 47.40 3.22
N THR A 274 66.67 47.92 2.91
CA THR A 274 66.49 49.34 2.59
C THR A 274 66.66 50.23 3.82
N GLU A 275 66.22 49.78 5.00
CA GLU A 275 66.43 50.49 6.27
C GLU A 275 67.89 50.40 6.72
N ALA A 276 68.62 49.31 6.47
CA ALA A 276 70.07 49.25 6.68
C ALA A 276 70.83 50.22 5.74
N ALA A 277 70.38 50.36 4.49
CA ALA A 277 70.87 51.39 3.57
C ALA A 277 70.49 52.82 4.04
N ARG A 278 69.27 52.98 4.56
CA ARG A 278 68.78 54.25 5.13
C ARG A 278 69.43 54.60 6.47
N ILE A 279 69.87 53.62 7.27
CA ILE A 279 70.66 53.77 8.50
C ILE A 279 72.10 54.14 8.14
N ALA A 280 72.67 53.64 7.03
CA ALA A 280 73.96 54.09 6.51
C ALA A 280 73.90 55.54 5.96
N GLU A 281 72.77 55.94 5.36
CA GLU A 281 72.52 57.31 4.93
C GLU A 281 72.12 58.24 6.09
N ALA A 282 71.43 57.72 7.11
CA ALA A 282 71.07 58.42 8.34
C ALA A 282 72.22 58.49 9.35
N ALA A 283 73.26 57.65 9.24
CA ALA A 283 74.54 57.83 9.93
C ALA A 283 75.26 59.12 9.48
N ARG A 284 74.94 59.60 8.27
CA ARG A 284 75.38 60.90 7.75
C ARG A 284 74.53 62.09 8.22
N LEU A 285 73.29 61.84 8.67
CA LEU A 285 72.33 62.88 9.01
C LEU A 285 71.97 62.93 10.51
N LYS A 286 72.54 62.03 11.33
CA LYS A 286 72.37 61.99 12.80
C LYS A 286 73.64 62.36 13.57
N GLU A 287 74.45 63.27 13.02
CA GLU A 287 75.32 64.17 13.79
C GLU A 287 74.56 65.44 14.25
N LYS A 288 73.32 65.63 13.78
CA LYS A 288 72.44 66.69 14.27
C LYS A 288 71.24 66.12 15.01
N GLU A 289 71.07 66.67 16.20
CA GLU A 289 69.81 66.69 16.96
C GLU A 289 69.53 65.45 17.82
N LYS A 290 70.41 65.35 18.81
CA LYS A 290 70.05 65.09 20.21
C LYS A 290 68.86 66.00 20.61
N GLN A 291 67.75 65.40 21.04
CA GLN A 291 66.93 65.77 22.24
C GLN A 291 65.42 65.47 22.09
N ARG A 292 64.89 64.84 23.16
CA ARG A 292 63.47 64.75 23.63
C ARG A 292 62.51 63.82 22.85
N SER A 293 61.62 63.04 23.46
CA SER A 293 61.35 62.57 24.83
C SER A 293 60.27 61.46 24.76
N ARG A 294 60.33 60.51 25.69
CA ARG A 294 59.42 59.37 26.01
C ARG A 294 58.11 59.83 26.74
N PRO A 295 57.15 58.96 27.17
CA PRO A 295 56.86 57.52 26.93
C PRO A 295 55.33 57.17 26.83
N SER A 296 55.00 55.87 27.03
CA SER A 296 53.71 55.21 27.38
C SER A 296 52.97 54.52 26.22
N GLU A 297 52.47 53.27 26.20
CA GLU A 297 52.47 51.99 26.96
C GLU A 297 51.04 51.42 26.89
N GLU A 298 50.90 50.08 26.97
CA GLU A 298 49.68 49.27 27.15
C GLU A 298 48.82 48.96 25.89
N ALA A 299 48.10 47.85 25.76
CA ALA A 299 48.12 46.47 26.27
C ALA A 299 46.89 45.79 25.59
N ARG A 300 47.05 44.60 24.97
CA ARG A 300 46.35 43.33 25.30
C ARG A 300 44.88 43.11 24.85
N GLU A 301 44.66 41.82 24.53
CA GLU A 301 43.46 40.97 24.71
C GLU A 301 42.37 40.81 23.62
N ALA A 302 42.39 39.61 23.01
CA ALA A 302 41.23 38.73 22.83
C ALA A 302 40.85 38.07 24.20
N PRO A 303 39.73 37.32 24.44
CA PRO A 303 38.88 36.56 23.49
C PRO A 303 37.37 36.41 23.85
N ARG A 304 36.67 35.58 23.05
CA ARG A 304 35.37 34.84 23.22
C ARG A 304 35.02 34.43 24.68
N PRO A 305 33.75 34.07 25.06
CA PRO A 305 32.84 33.16 24.32
C PRO A 305 31.31 33.32 24.50
N ALA A 306 30.57 32.45 23.76
CA ALA A 306 29.19 32.01 23.98
C ALA A 306 29.07 31.18 25.31
N PRO A 307 28.00 30.42 25.66
CA PRO A 307 26.74 30.09 24.96
C PRO A 307 25.50 29.96 25.89
N THR A 308 24.31 29.73 25.34
CA THR A 308 23.13 29.06 25.99
C THR A 308 21.98 29.10 24.97
N SER A 309 21.08 28.14 24.81
CA SER A 309 20.87 26.74 25.22
C SER A 309 19.54 26.36 24.58
N GLU A 310 19.43 25.15 24.04
CA GLU A 310 18.13 24.51 23.79
C GLU A 310 17.30 24.47 25.08
N PRO A 311 15.96 24.34 24.94
CA PRO A 311 15.43 23.03 25.29
C PRO A 311 14.34 22.50 24.34
N VAL A 312 14.27 21.18 24.37
CA VAL A 312 13.41 20.25 23.62
C VAL A 312 12.07 20.03 24.34
N ARG A 313 11.06 19.59 23.56
CA ARG A 313 9.93 18.65 23.86
C ARG A 313 8.52 19.28 23.87
N PRO A 314 7.43 18.48 23.68
CA PRO A 314 7.36 17.00 23.60
C PRO A 314 6.59 16.38 22.42
N LYS A 315 6.71 15.05 22.35
CA LYS A 315 5.99 14.08 21.52
C LYS A 315 4.48 14.11 21.79
N ALA A 316 3.70 13.98 20.72
CA ALA A 316 2.25 13.83 20.75
C ALA A 316 1.84 12.37 20.99
N VAL A 317 0.75 12.23 21.74
CA VAL A 317 0.15 11.01 22.28
C VAL A 317 -0.59 10.24 21.18
N GLU A 318 -0.38 8.93 21.12
CA GLU A 318 -1.12 7.98 20.29
C GLU A 318 -2.57 7.88 20.80
N SER A 319 -3.53 8.16 19.94
CA SER A 319 -4.96 7.93 20.20
C SER A 319 -5.43 6.74 19.37
N GLU A 320 -5.62 5.60 20.01
CA GLU A 320 -6.27 4.42 19.43
C GLU A 320 -7.74 4.73 19.09
N ASN A 321 -8.18 4.44 17.86
CA ASN A 321 -9.56 4.59 17.42
C ASN A 321 -10.22 3.20 17.30
N ARG A 322 -11.04 2.84 18.30
CA ARG A 322 -11.74 1.56 18.44
C ARG A 322 -13.25 1.69 18.15
N TYR A 323 -13.72 1.95 16.93
CA TYR A 323 -15.16 1.74 16.67
C TYR A 323 -15.58 1.52 15.21
N GLU A 324 -16.68 0.78 15.02
CA GLU A 324 -17.16 0.29 13.72
C GLU A 324 -18.06 1.30 12.99
N PRO A 325 -18.03 1.40 11.64
CA PRO A 325 -18.91 2.30 10.87
C PRO A 325 -20.37 1.81 10.76
N VAL A 326 -21.32 2.76 10.76
CA VAL A 326 -22.78 2.59 10.60
C VAL A 326 -23.25 3.47 9.43
N ALA A 327 -24.27 3.03 8.71
CA ALA A 327 -24.78 3.60 7.47
C ALA A 327 -25.42 5.00 7.58
N SER A 328 -25.34 5.80 6.50
CA SER A 328 -26.07 7.06 6.34
C SER A 328 -26.47 7.31 4.88
N ASP A 329 -27.76 7.63 4.68
CA ASP A 329 -28.44 7.87 3.39
C ASP A 329 -28.83 9.35 3.16
N GLY A 330 -28.30 10.30 3.93
CA GLY A 330 -28.57 11.74 3.80
C GLY A 330 -27.49 12.53 3.04
N SER A 331 -27.80 13.77 2.61
CA SER A 331 -26.85 14.73 2.00
C SER A 331 -25.54 14.78 2.78
N PHE A 332 -24.40 14.50 2.13
CA PHE A 332 -23.08 14.37 2.75
C PHE A 332 -22.73 15.54 3.68
N ALA A 333 -23.05 16.77 3.26
CA ALA A 333 -22.80 17.99 4.04
C ALA A 333 -23.42 17.98 5.45
N ARG A 334 -24.55 17.29 5.66
CA ARG A 334 -25.23 17.19 6.96
C ARG A 334 -24.52 16.23 7.92
N GLN A 335 -23.60 15.40 7.42
CA GLN A 335 -22.88 14.40 8.21
C GLN A 335 -21.56 14.96 8.79
N LYS A 336 -21.30 16.26 8.60
CA LYS A 336 -20.11 16.93 9.14
C LYS A 336 -20.10 16.83 10.67
N GLY A 337 -19.05 16.23 11.21
CA GLY A 337 -18.87 16.00 12.65
C GLY A 337 -19.53 14.73 13.17
N THR A 338 -20.19 13.96 12.31
CA THR A 338 -20.83 12.67 12.66
C THR A 338 -20.33 11.51 11.80
N LEU A 339 -19.46 11.74 10.82
CA LEU A 339 -18.91 10.67 9.99
C LEU A 339 -18.12 9.70 10.87
N ARG A 340 -18.16 8.42 10.51
CA ARG A 340 -17.30 7.41 11.11
C ARG A 340 -16.10 7.22 10.23
N LEU A 341 -14.94 6.99 10.85
CA LEU A 341 -13.74 6.66 10.08
C LEU A 341 -13.95 5.32 9.36
N PRO A 342 -13.47 5.19 8.13
CA PRO A 342 -13.77 4.05 7.26
C PRO A 342 -13.17 2.71 7.73
N VAL A 343 -12.21 2.74 8.65
CA VAL A 343 -11.61 1.55 9.25
C VAL A 343 -11.24 1.80 10.72
N ARG A 344 -11.26 0.73 11.52
CA ARG A 344 -10.72 0.71 12.89
C ARG A 344 -9.21 0.68 12.86
N GLY A 345 -8.54 1.51 13.65
CA GLY A 345 -7.08 1.60 13.61
C GLY A 345 -6.51 2.80 14.37
N SER A 346 -5.21 3.05 14.22
CA SER A 346 -4.55 4.23 14.80
C SER A 346 -4.19 5.22 13.70
N VAL A 347 -4.52 6.50 13.92
CA VAL A 347 -4.22 7.57 12.94
C VAL A 347 -2.75 7.98 13.10
N SER A 348 -1.89 7.60 12.15
CA SER A 348 -0.47 7.95 12.17
C SER A 348 -0.12 9.10 11.21
N GLY A 349 -0.87 9.28 10.13
CA GLY A 349 -0.76 10.44 9.24
C GLY A 349 -1.95 11.38 9.45
N ARG A 350 -1.70 12.66 9.73
CA ARG A 350 -2.75 13.67 9.96
C ARG A 350 -2.71 14.73 8.87
N PHE A 351 -3.88 15.23 8.48
CA PHE A 351 -4.00 16.30 7.49
C PHE A 351 -3.13 17.51 7.87
N GLY A 352 -2.34 18.02 6.91
CA GLY A 352 -1.45 19.17 7.10
C GLY A 352 -0.12 18.86 7.80
N SER A 353 0.09 17.66 8.36
CA SER A 353 1.39 17.33 8.97
C SER A 353 2.45 17.01 7.92
N PRO A 354 3.75 17.16 8.22
CA PRO A 354 4.82 16.76 7.31
C PRO A 354 4.76 15.26 6.99
N ARG A 355 5.09 14.89 5.75
CA ARG A 355 5.17 13.50 5.30
C ARG A 355 6.60 13.05 5.08
N GLU A 356 6.92 11.82 5.46
CA GLU A 356 8.21 11.19 5.11
C GLU A 356 8.34 11.11 3.58
N GLY A 357 9.40 11.69 3.03
CA GLY A 357 9.58 11.82 1.58
C GLY A 357 9.22 13.20 0.99
N GLY A 358 8.78 14.15 1.82
CA GLY A 358 8.54 15.55 1.44
C GLY A 358 7.05 15.89 1.27
N GLY A 359 6.74 17.19 1.45
CA GLY A 359 5.37 17.71 1.40
C GLY A 359 4.57 17.49 2.68
N THR A 360 3.26 17.74 2.59
CA THR A 360 2.30 17.59 3.70
C THR A 360 1.23 16.56 3.35
N TRP A 361 0.70 15.88 4.36
CA TRP A 361 -0.43 14.99 4.20
C TRP A 361 -1.68 15.76 3.75
N ARG A 362 -2.32 15.31 2.68
CA ARG A 362 -3.60 15.86 2.17
C ARG A 362 -4.84 15.13 2.71
N GLY A 363 -4.62 14.14 3.58
CA GLY A 363 -5.65 13.31 4.19
C GLY A 363 -5.11 12.65 5.45
N LEU A 364 -5.69 11.52 5.82
CA LEU A 364 -5.32 10.69 6.96
C LEU A 364 -4.63 9.41 6.49
N PHE A 365 -3.71 8.91 7.31
CA PHE A 365 -3.23 7.55 7.20
C PHE A 365 -3.60 6.80 8.48
N ILE A 366 -4.43 5.77 8.34
CA ILE A 366 -4.99 5.00 9.44
C ILE A 366 -4.34 3.61 9.41
N LYS A 367 -3.45 3.31 10.34
CA LYS A 367 -2.83 1.99 10.48
C LYS A 367 -3.89 0.99 10.93
N ALA A 368 -4.03 -0.09 10.19
CA ALA A 368 -4.99 -1.16 10.46
C ALA A 368 -4.41 -2.49 9.94
N GLY A 369 -4.92 -3.61 10.45
CA GLY A 369 -4.45 -4.93 10.03
C GLY A 369 -4.72 -5.17 8.54
N ALA A 370 -3.77 -5.78 7.84
CA ALA A 370 -3.96 -6.16 6.44
C ALA A 370 -5.19 -7.08 6.30
N GLY A 371 -6.01 -6.83 5.28
CA GLY A 371 -7.28 -7.52 5.04
C GLY A 371 -8.47 -6.97 5.82
N SER A 372 -8.31 -5.97 6.70
CA SER A 372 -9.43 -5.37 7.42
C SER A 372 -10.42 -4.70 6.46
N ASP A 373 -11.71 -4.80 6.75
CA ASP A 373 -12.77 -4.18 5.96
C ASP A 373 -12.67 -2.64 5.96
N VAL A 374 -12.65 -2.05 4.77
CA VAL A 374 -12.77 -0.61 4.56
C VAL A 374 -14.22 -0.32 4.19
N LYS A 375 -14.88 0.49 5.01
CA LYS A 375 -16.30 0.83 4.80
C LYS A 375 -16.44 2.22 4.18
N ALA A 376 -17.43 2.39 3.31
CA ALA A 376 -17.81 3.69 2.78
C ALA A 376 -18.29 4.60 3.91
N VAL A 377 -17.80 5.83 3.98
CA VAL A 377 -18.19 6.76 5.05
C VAL A 377 -19.63 7.28 4.90
N ALA A 378 -20.16 7.28 3.68
CA ALA A 378 -21.50 7.74 3.34
C ALA A 378 -21.98 7.08 2.03
N GLY A 379 -23.28 7.16 1.75
CA GLY A 379 -23.83 6.72 0.47
C GLY A 379 -23.32 7.56 -0.71
N GLY A 380 -23.14 6.94 -1.88
CA GLY A 380 -22.60 7.62 -3.07
C GLY A 380 -22.45 6.69 -4.28
N ARG A 381 -21.71 7.14 -5.29
CA ARG A 381 -21.38 6.38 -6.50
C ARG A 381 -19.86 6.29 -6.67
N VAL A 382 -19.36 5.10 -6.99
CA VAL A 382 -17.94 4.92 -7.30
C VAL A 382 -17.61 5.57 -8.64
N VAL A 383 -16.67 6.49 -8.65
CA VAL A 383 -16.20 7.20 -9.87
C VAL A 383 -14.79 6.79 -10.29
N PHE A 384 -14.04 6.13 -9.41
CA PHE A 384 -12.71 5.59 -9.71
C PHE A 384 -12.46 4.32 -8.88
N ALA A 385 -11.87 3.29 -9.49
CA ALA A 385 -11.59 2.01 -8.82
C ALA A 385 -10.41 1.26 -9.50
N GLU A 386 -9.21 1.83 -9.45
CA GLU A 386 -8.01 1.25 -10.07
C GLU A 386 -6.75 1.47 -9.23
N TRP A 387 -5.67 0.77 -9.58
CA TRP A 387 -4.34 1.03 -9.02
C TRP A 387 -3.76 2.33 -9.59
N MET A 388 -3.25 3.18 -8.70
CA MET A 388 -2.58 4.44 -9.04
C MET A 388 -1.23 4.53 -8.33
N ARG A 389 -0.19 4.93 -9.08
CA ARG A 389 1.17 5.09 -8.55
C ARG A 389 1.19 6.04 -7.35
N GLY A 390 1.78 5.58 -6.24
CA GLY A 390 1.89 6.34 -4.98
C GLY A 390 0.66 6.28 -4.07
N PHE A 391 -0.49 5.83 -4.59
CA PHE A 391 -1.72 5.61 -3.82
C PHE A 391 -2.10 4.13 -3.74
N GLY A 392 -1.52 3.25 -4.55
CA GLY A 392 -1.89 1.85 -4.61
C GLY A 392 -3.28 1.66 -5.21
N ASN A 393 -3.97 0.59 -4.80
CA ASN A 393 -5.38 0.40 -5.14
C ASN A 393 -6.22 1.52 -4.54
N LEU A 394 -6.81 2.33 -5.42
CA LEU A 394 -7.51 3.57 -5.10
C LEU A 394 -8.99 3.46 -5.49
N LEU A 395 -9.87 3.75 -4.54
CA LEU A 395 -11.29 3.91 -4.74
C LEU A 395 -11.67 5.37 -4.49
N ILE A 396 -12.49 5.95 -5.37
CA ILE A 396 -13.08 7.28 -5.17
C ILE A 396 -14.59 7.15 -5.25
N VAL A 397 -15.27 7.65 -4.22
CA VAL A 397 -16.73 7.70 -4.13
C VAL A 397 -17.19 9.15 -4.20
N ASP A 398 -18.09 9.43 -5.13
CA ASP A 398 -18.80 10.69 -5.25
C ASP A 398 -20.08 10.65 -4.43
N HIS A 399 -20.23 11.61 -3.52
CA HIS A 399 -21.37 11.74 -2.62
C HIS A 399 -22.36 12.82 -3.06
N GLY A 400 -22.15 13.44 -4.21
CA GLY A 400 -22.92 14.61 -4.67
C GLY A 400 -22.39 15.92 -4.09
N ASP A 401 -22.92 17.04 -4.57
CA ASP A 401 -22.54 18.40 -4.14
C ASP A 401 -21.03 18.68 -4.18
N SER A 402 -20.31 18.05 -5.14
CA SER A 402 -18.85 18.11 -5.28
C SER A 402 -18.06 17.54 -4.09
N TYR A 403 -18.66 16.68 -3.28
CA TYR A 403 -17.96 15.94 -2.22
C TYR A 403 -17.44 14.60 -2.72
N LEU A 404 -16.15 14.37 -2.55
CA LEU A 404 -15.50 13.09 -2.87
C LEU A 404 -14.84 12.52 -1.62
N SER A 405 -14.95 11.20 -1.44
CA SER A 405 -14.10 10.44 -0.52
C SER A 405 -13.15 9.55 -1.31
N ILE A 406 -11.90 9.49 -0.84
CA ILE A 406 -10.80 8.77 -1.49
C ILE A 406 -10.26 7.75 -0.50
N TYR A 407 -10.18 6.50 -0.94
CA TYR A 407 -9.68 5.36 -0.17
C TYR A 407 -8.50 4.77 -0.94
N GLY A 408 -7.29 4.93 -0.44
CA GLY A 408 -6.06 4.43 -1.07
C GLY A 408 -5.29 3.46 -0.18
N ASN A 409 -4.27 2.84 -0.75
CA ASN A 409 -3.43 1.83 -0.12
C ASN A 409 -4.21 0.55 0.23
N ASN A 410 -5.30 0.28 -0.48
CA ASN A 410 -6.14 -0.91 -0.27
C ASN A 410 -5.44 -2.19 -0.77
N ASP A 411 -5.72 -3.34 -0.20
CA ASP A 411 -5.27 -4.63 -0.72
C ASP A 411 -6.16 -5.04 -1.91
N SER A 412 -7.49 -5.00 -1.73
CA SER A 412 -8.47 -5.20 -2.79
C SER A 412 -9.49 -4.08 -2.89
N LEU A 413 -10.06 -3.91 -4.08
CA LEU A 413 -11.22 -3.06 -4.32
C LEU A 413 -12.43 -3.95 -4.57
N LEU A 414 -13.44 -3.90 -3.70
CA LEU A 414 -14.63 -4.75 -3.79
C LEU A 414 -15.73 -4.15 -4.66
N LYS A 415 -15.58 -2.87 -5.05
CA LYS A 415 -16.52 -2.16 -5.92
C LYS A 415 -15.86 -1.71 -7.22
N GLN A 416 -16.67 -1.54 -8.25
CA GLN A 416 -16.25 -1.09 -9.58
C GLN A 416 -16.83 0.30 -9.88
N VAL A 417 -16.25 0.98 -10.87
CA VAL A 417 -16.74 2.28 -11.35
C VAL A 417 -18.21 2.16 -11.78
N GLY A 418 -19.03 3.11 -11.36
CA GLY A 418 -20.47 3.14 -11.62
C GLY A 418 -21.32 2.45 -10.56
N HIS A 419 -20.74 1.59 -9.70
CA HIS A 419 -21.50 0.98 -8.61
C HIS A 419 -21.98 2.05 -7.61
N SER A 420 -23.24 1.92 -7.17
CA SER A 420 -23.75 2.69 -6.04
C SER A 420 -23.32 2.02 -4.74
N VAL A 421 -22.95 2.81 -3.75
CA VAL A 421 -22.52 2.34 -2.41
C VAL A 421 -23.38 3.00 -1.35
N LYS A 422 -23.72 2.25 -0.31
CA LYS A 422 -24.37 2.78 0.89
C LYS A 422 -23.33 3.15 1.92
N GLY A 423 -23.67 4.10 2.82
CA GLY A 423 -22.81 4.34 3.98
C GLY A 423 -22.63 3.06 4.78
N GLY A 424 -21.44 2.82 5.33
CA GLY A 424 -21.12 1.63 6.12
C GLY A 424 -20.98 0.32 5.31
N GLU A 425 -21.19 0.34 3.99
CA GLU A 425 -20.94 -0.82 3.13
C GLU A 425 -19.44 -1.07 2.97
N THR A 426 -19.00 -2.33 2.98
CA THR A 426 -17.60 -2.68 2.71
C THR A 426 -17.30 -2.47 1.22
N VAL A 427 -16.29 -1.63 0.94
CA VAL A 427 -15.93 -1.22 -0.42
C VAL A 427 -14.53 -1.64 -0.86
N ALA A 428 -13.67 -1.94 0.10
CA ALA A 428 -12.28 -2.35 -0.12
C ALA A 428 -11.77 -3.09 1.12
N THR A 429 -10.55 -3.64 1.03
CA THR A 429 -9.82 -4.18 2.19
C THR A 429 -8.52 -3.41 2.40
N VAL A 430 -8.07 -3.27 3.64
CA VAL A 430 -6.83 -2.57 3.98
C VAL A 430 -5.62 -3.36 3.51
N GLY A 431 -4.63 -2.67 2.93
CA GLY A 431 -3.40 -3.29 2.47
C GLY A 431 -2.19 -2.38 2.58
N ASN A 432 -1.23 -2.63 1.69
CA ASN A 432 -0.04 -1.80 1.52
C ASN A 432 0.36 -1.62 0.04
N SER A 433 -0.62 -1.72 -0.86
CA SER A 433 -0.43 -1.66 -2.33
C SER A 433 0.15 -0.35 -2.85
N GLY A 434 0.18 0.70 -2.03
CA GLY A 434 0.81 1.99 -2.31
C GLY A 434 2.32 2.01 -2.03
N GLY A 435 2.91 0.91 -1.55
CA GLY A 435 4.34 0.80 -1.26
C GLY A 435 4.74 1.33 0.12
N ASN A 436 3.78 1.48 1.04
CA ASN A 436 4.10 1.80 2.43
C ASN A 436 4.64 0.55 3.15
N PRO A 437 5.62 0.70 4.07
CA PRO A 437 6.14 -0.43 4.84
C PRO A 437 5.07 -1.02 5.77
N ASP A 438 4.21 -0.16 6.32
CA ASP A 438 3.09 -0.55 7.18
C ASP A 438 1.79 -0.70 6.38
N SER A 439 0.96 -1.66 6.80
CA SER A 439 -0.41 -1.77 6.31
C SER A 439 -1.30 -0.69 6.95
N GLY A 440 -2.16 -0.09 6.13
CA GLY A 440 -3.04 0.97 6.57
C GLY A 440 -3.80 1.60 5.42
N LEU A 441 -4.84 2.35 5.75
CA LEU A 441 -5.69 3.04 4.79
C LEU A 441 -5.24 4.48 4.63
N TYR A 442 -5.04 4.92 3.38
CA TYR A 442 -5.00 6.34 3.06
C TYR A 442 -6.43 6.84 2.84
N PHE A 443 -6.87 7.81 3.62
CA PHE A 443 -8.23 8.35 3.54
C PHE A 443 -8.20 9.87 3.33
N GLU A 444 -8.87 10.35 2.29
CA GLU A 444 -8.94 11.78 1.98
C GLU A 444 -10.39 12.19 1.65
N LEU A 445 -10.76 13.38 2.11
CA LEU A 445 -12.02 14.01 1.72
C LEU A 445 -11.71 15.23 0.85
N ARG A 446 -12.52 15.43 -0.18
CA ARG A 446 -12.45 16.63 -1.02
C ARG A 446 -13.81 17.30 -1.11
N HIS A 447 -13.79 18.61 -1.25
CA HIS A 447 -14.94 19.42 -1.60
C HIS A 447 -14.52 20.43 -2.66
N GLN A 448 -15.22 20.48 -3.79
CA GLN A 448 -14.89 21.36 -4.93
C GLN A 448 -13.43 21.18 -5.41
N GLY A 449 -12.95 19.93 -5.40
CA GLY A 449 -11.60 19.58 -5.83
C GLY A 449 -10.48 19.84 -4.82
N GLN A 450 -10.75 20.56 -3.72
CA GLN A 450 -9.75 20.84 -2.68
C GLN A 450 -9.82 19.81 -1.55
N PRO A 451 -8.66 19.35 -1.02
CA PRO A 451 -8.63 18.44 0.10
C PRO A 451 -9.03 19.17 1.39
N ILE A 452 -9.93 18.57 2.16
CA ILE A 452 -10.42 19.09 3.43
C ILE A 452 -10.04 18.14 4.56
N ASP A 453 -9.84 18.68 5.76
CA ASP A 453 -9.44 17.89 6.93
C ASP A 453 -10.54 16.88 7.33
N PRO A 454 -10.30 15.57 7.18
CA PRO A 454 -11.31 14.56 7.49
C PRO A 454 -11.60 14.45 8.99
N MET A 455 -10.68 14.87 9.87
CA MET A 455 -10.90 14.85 11.32
C MET A 455 -11.95 15.87 11.76
N LYS A 456 -12.19 16.94 10.99
CA LYS A 456 -13.29 17.88 11.26
C LYS A 456 -14.67 17.31 10.90
N TRP A 457 -14.69 16.22 10.15
CA TRP A 457 -15.91 15.55 9.72
C TRP A 457 -16.17 14.26 10.50
N ALA A 458 -15.10 13.59 10.93
CA ALA A 458 -15.18 12.37 11.70
C ALA A 458 -15.47 12.61 13.19
N SER A 459 -16.31 11.77 13.78
CA SER A 459 -16.49 11.66 15.22
C SER A 459 -15.74 10.43 15.72
N LEU A 460 -14.81 10.61 16.67
CA LEU A 460 -14.10 9.52 17.37
C LEU A 460 -14.91 8.94 18.54
N LYS A 461 -16.24 8.93 18.44
CA LYS A 461 -17.13 8.46 19.52
C LYS A 461 -17.32 6.95 19.48
#